data_AF-A0A177MXL6-F1
#
_entry.id   AF-A0A177MXL6-F1
#
_cell.length_a   1.000
_cell.length_b   1.000
_cell.length_c   1.000
_cell.angle_alpha   90.00
_cell.angle_beta   90.00
_cell.angle_gamma   90.00
#
_symmetry.space_group_name_H-M   'P 1'
#
loop_
_entity.id
_entity.type
_entity.pdbx_description
1 polymer ?
#
loop_
_entity_poly.entity_id
_entity_poly.type
_entity_poly.pdbx_seq_one_letter_code
_entity_poly.pdbx_strand_id
1 'polypeptide(L)'
;MQFWLFDRGVAHCVRLAYREEYKHLAVGVVLTNFMIAHALDRDRAASIDFGFGVEDYKGGWMKQARDYYGVMAFNPATAAGNYHAARNILGQRLKRGVKTLLQTAGLRK
;
A
#
# COMPACT_ATOMS: atom_id res chain seq x y z
N MET A 1 6.68 -7.08 -14.46
CA MET A 1 7.47 -7.84 -13.47
C MET A 1 6.77 -7.82 -12.14
N GLN A 2 6.83 -8.93 -11.39
CA GLN A 2 6.34 -9.01 -10.01
C GLN A 2 7.44 -9.61 -9.13
N PHE A 3 7.52 -9.15 -7.88
CA PHE A 3 8.41 -9.70 -6.87
C PHE A 3 7.61 -10.24 -5.70
N TRP A 4 7.88 -11.49 -5.37
CA TRP A 4 7.22 -12.21 -4.30
C TRP A 4 8.26 -12.72 -3.30
N LEU A 5 7.94 -12.66 -2.02
CA LEU A 5 8.76 -13.16 -0.92
C LEU A 5 7.97 -14.21 -0.16
N PHE A 6 8.59 -15.36 0.09
CA PHE A 6 8.00 -16.43 0.88
C PHE A 6 8.68 -16.47 2.24
N ASP A 7 7.91 -16.27 3.31
CA ASP A 7 8.39 -16.38 4.68
C ASP A 7 7.31 -17.00 5.58
N ARG A 8 7.70 -17.94 6.43
CA ARG A 8 6.82 -18.60 7.44
C ARG A 8 5.46 -19.07 6.89
N GLY A 9 5.45 -19.60 5.66
CA GLY A 9 4.23 -20.12 5.03
C GLY A 9 3.32 -19.04 4.43
N VAL A 10 3.79 -17.79 4.32
CA VAL A 10 3.06 -16.68 3.69
C VAL A 10 3.79 -16.23 2.44
N ALA A 11 3.06 -16.09 1.34
CA ALA A 11 3.57 -15.53 0.10
C ALA A 11 3.18 -14.04 0.00
N HIS A 12 4.17 -13.16 0.08
CA HIS A 12 4.00 -11.71 0.07
C HIS A 12 4.28 -11.14 -1.33
N CYS A 13 3.30 -10.48 -1.93
CA CYS A 13 3.48 -9.74 -3.18
C CYS A 13 4.05 -8.34 -2.88
N VAL A 14 5.37 -8.19 -2.95
CA VAL A 14 6.08 -6.99 -2.47
C VAL A 14 6.05 -5.84 -3.47
N ARG A 15 6.17 -6.14 -4.77
CA ARG A 15 6.20 -5.13 -5.84
C ARG A 15 5.57 -5.67 -7.11
N LEU A 16 4.80 -4.81 -7.75
CA LEU A 16 4.23 -5.00 -9.07
C LEU A 16 4.71 -3.89 -9.97
N ALA A 17 5.15 -4.23 -11.18
CA ALA A 17 5.50 -3.29 -12.21
C ALA A 17 4.93 -3.76 -13.54
N TYR A 18 4.20 -2.91 -14.22
CA TYR A 18 3.70 -3.16 -15.56
C TYR A 18 3.80 -1.89 -16.39
N ARG A 19 3.78 -2.03 -17.71
CA ARG A 19 3.70 -0.90 -18.63
C ARG A 19 2.24 -0.59 -18.91
N GLU A 20 1.81 0.65 -18.66
CA GLU A 20 0.41 1.08 -18.82
C GLU A 20 -0.10 0.88 -20.25
N GLU A 21 0.78 1.05 -21.25
CA GLU A 21 0.53 0.79 -22.68
C GLU A 21 -0.13 -0.58 -22.94
N TYR A 22 0.20 -1.59 -22.15
CA TYR A 22 -0.26 -2.97 -22.31
C TYR A 22 -1.34 -3.38 -21.30
N LYS A 23 -1.89 -2.44 -20.53
CA LYS A 23 -2.92 -2.74 -19.51
C LYS A 23 -4.16 -3.43 -20.10
N HIS A 24 -4.54 -3.07 -21.32
CA HIS A 24 -5.67 -3.66 -22.04
C HIS A 24 -5.52 -5.17 -22.30
N LEU A 25 -4.28 -5.69 -22.30
CA LEU A 25 -3.99 -7.12 -22.45
C LEU A 25 -4.09 -7.88 -21.13
N ALA A 26 -4.37 -7.20 -20.01
CA ALA A 26 -4.49 -7.78 -18.67
C ALA A 26 -3.27 -8.63 -18.24
N VAL A 27 -2.08 -8.35 -18.77
CA VAL A 27 -0.84 -9.11 -18.50
C VAL A 27 -0.52 -9.23 -17.01
N GLY A 28 -0.84 -8.18 -16.22
CA GLY A 28 -0.68 -8.19 -14.78
C GLY A 28 -1.59 -9.21 -14.09
N VAL A 29 -2.84 -9.33 -14.53
CA VAL A 29 -3.83 -10.27 -13.98
C VAL A 29 -3.40 -11.71 -14.25
N VAL A 30 -2.99 -12.01 -15.49
CA VAL A 30 -2.52 -13.35 -15.89
C VAL A 30 -1.31 -13.76 -15.07
N LEU A 31 -0.32 -12.85 -14.94
CA LEU A 31 0.88 -13.12 -14.15
C LEU A 31 0.55 -13.31 -12.67
N THR A 32 -0.32 -12.47 -12.09
CA THR A 32 -0.78 -12.64 -10.70
C THR A 32 -1.45 -13.99 -10.49
N ASN A 33 -2.32 -14.42 -11.39
CA ASN A 33 -2.99 -15.72 -11.31
C ASN A 33 -1.96 -16.87 -11.28
N PHE A 34 -0.95 -16.80 -12.16
CA PHE A 34 0.12 -17.79 -12.19
C PHE A 34 0.94 -17.80 -10.90
N MET A 35 1.31 -16.62 -10.37
CA MET A 35 2.08 -16.51 -9.14
C MET A 35 1.31 -17.05 -7.92
N ILE A 36 0.01 -16.76 -7.84
CA ILE A 36 -0.88 -17.29 -6.80
C ILE A 36 -0.94 -18.82 -6.87
N ALA A 37 -1.18 -19.38 -8.06
CA ALA A 37 -1.20 -20.83 -8.23
C ALA A 37 0.15 -21.46 -7.84
N HIS A 38 1.27 -20.86 -8.25
CA HIS A 38 2.60 -21.33 -7.86
C HIS A 38 2.79 -21.30 -6.33
N ALA A 39 2.44 -20.19 -5.68
CA ALA A 39 2.60 -20.03 -4.24
C ALA A 39 1.78 -21.07 -3.45
N LEU A 40 0.56 -21.37 -3.87
CA LEU A 40 -0.32 -22.32 -3.20
C LEU A 40 0.05 -23.78 -3.51
N ASP A 41 0.27 -24.10 -4.78
CA ASP A 41 0.43 -25.49 -5.23
C ASP A 41 1.86 -26.01 -5.07
N ARG A 42 2.85 -25.16 -5.33
CA ARG A 42 4.29 -25.52 -5.28
C ARG A 42 4.89 -25.16 -3.94
N ASP A 43 4.83 -23.89 -3.56
CA ASP A 43 5.47 -23.41 -2.32
C ASP A 43 4.66 -23.74 -1.07
N ARG A 44 3.43 -24.23 -1.24
CA ARG A 44 2.51 -24.62 -0.15
C ARG A 44 2.29 -23.48 0.85
N ALA A 45 2.15 -22.25 0.34
CA ALA A 45 1.76 -21.10 1.13
C ALA A 45 0.41 -21.37 1.82
N ALA A 46 0.36 -21.16 3.14
CA ALA A 46 -0.88 -21.19 3.90
C ALA A 46 -1.74 -19.95 3.64
N SER A 47 -1.12 -18.82 3.26
CA SER A 47 -1.82 -17.58 2.93
C SER A 47 -1.03 -16.69 1.98
N ILE A 48 -1.74 -15.71 1.39
CA ILE A 48 -1.19 -14.72 0.46
C ILE A 48 -1.43 -13.33 1.03
N ASP A 49 -0.43 -12.46 0.90
CA ASP A 49 -0.47 -11.09 1.39
C ASP A 49 -0.06 -10.11 0.28
N PHE A 50 -0.99 -9.22 -0.11
CA PHE A 50 -0.76 -8.16 -1.09
C PHE A 50 -0.23 -6.86 -0.47
N GLY A 51 0.11 -6.89 0.82
CA GLY A 51 0.59 -5.76 1.57
C GLY A 51 -0.48 -4.69 1.79
N PHE A 52 -0.01 -3.48 2.07
CA PHE A 52 -0.86 -2.32 2.32
C PHE A 52 -1.36 -1.69 1.02
N GLY A 53 -2.48 -0.98 1.10
CA GLY A 53 -3.06 -0.20 0.01
C GLY A 53 -4.53 -0.50 -0.18
N VAL A 54 -5.21 0.42 -0.87
CA VAL A 54 -6.67 0.38 -1.10
C VAL A 54 -6.99 0.28 -2.59
N GLU A 55 -6.03 -0.19 -3.40
CA GLU A 55 -6.23 -0.32 -4.84
C GLU A 55 -7.29 -1.38 -5.15
N ASP A 56 -8.33 -1.00 -5.88
CA ASP A 56 -9.53 -1.81 -6.15
C ASP A 56 -9.22 -3.22 -6.65
N TYR A 57 -8.16 -3.39 -7.44
CA TYR A 57 -7.79 -4.69 -8.00
C TYR A 57 -7.48 -5.74 -6.91
N LYS A 58 -7.01 -5.32 -5.72
CA LYS A 58 -6.69 -6.25 -4.62
C LYS A 58 -7.93 -6.92 -4.06
N GLY A 59 -9.08 -6.24 -4.09
CA GLY A 59 -10.35 -6.78 -3.59
C GLY A 59 -10.82 -8.00 -4.38
N GLY A 60 -10.47 -8.11 -5.65
CA GLY A 60 -10.78 -9.30 -6.46
C GLY A 60 -9.96 -10.55 -6.08
N TRP A 61 -8.83 -10.37 -5.41
CA TRP A 61 -7.92 -11.46 -5.03
C TRP A 61 -8.02 -11.83 -3.54
N MET A 62 -8.29 -10.86 -2.67
CA MET A 62 -8.21 -11.01 -1.23
C MET A 62 -9.58 -11.21 -0.59
N LYS A 63 -9.70 -12.23 0.27
CA LYS A 63 -10.93 -12.52 1.04
C LYS A 63 -11.10 -11.59 2.25
N GLN A 64 -10.00 -11.07 2.76
CA GLN A 64 -9.96 -10.28 4.00
C GLN A 64 -9.01 -9.10 3.81
N ALA A 65 -9.29 -8.02 4.53
CA ALA A 65 -8.43 -6.87 4.65
C ALA A 65 -8.15 -6.61 6.13
N ARG A 66 -6.99 -6.01 6.42
CA ARG A 66 -6.57 -5.64 7.78
C ARG A 66 -6.08 -4.21 7.80
N ASP A 67 -6.47 -3.49 8.84
CA ASP A 67 -5.95 -2.15 9.10
C ASP A 67 -4.51 -2.20 9.63
N TYR A 68 -3.67 -1.33 9.06
CA TYR A 68 -2.31 -1.09 9.54
C TYR A 68 -2.26 0.24 10.27
N TYR A 69 -2.00 0.19 11.58
CA TYR A 69 -1.80 1.38 12.39
C TYR A 69 -0.30 1.66 12.54
N GLY A 70 0.12 2.87 12.17
CA GLY A 70 1.46 3.37 12.43
C GLY A 70 1.47 4.23 13.70
N VAL A 71 2.44 4.01 14.58
CA VAL A 71 2.66 4.86 15.76
C VAL A 71 3.84 5.78 15.50
N MET A 72 3.67 7.06 15.81
CA MET A 72 4.73 8.06 15.73
C MET A 72 4.86 8.74 17.09
N ALA A 73 6.03 8.65 17.70
CA ALA A 73 6.32 9.23 19.01
C ALA A 73 7.41 10.30 18.91
N PHE A 74 7.30 11.32 19.77
CA PHE A 74 8.27 12.41 19.87
C PHE A 74 8.67 12.59 21.34
N ASN A 75 9.93 12.95 21.58
CA ASN A 75 10.42 13.18 22.94
C ASN A 75 10.08 14.61 23.42
N PRO A 76 9.13 14.81 24.36
CA PRO A 76 8.71 16.13 24.79
C PRO A 76 9.76 16.88 25.63
N ALA A 77 10.74 16.15 26.18
CA ALA A 77 11.82 16.75 26.99
C ALA A 77 12.89 17.44 26.13
N THR A 78 12.80 17.36 24.79
CA THR A 78 13.81 17.91 23.89
C THR A 78 13.19 18.94 22.95
N ALA A 79 13.89 20.04 22.71
CA ALA A 79 13.47 21.06 21.74
C ALA A 79 13.29 20.45 20.33
N ALA A 80 14.17 19.52 19.94
CA ALA A 80 14.07 18.80 18.67
C ALA A 80 12.80 17.93 18.59
N GLY A 81 12.46 17.19 19.65
CA GLY A 81 11.23 16.39 19.69
C GLY A 81 9.98 17.24 19.59
N ASN A 82 9.92 18.36 20.33
CA ASN A 82 8.83 19.32 20.24
C ASN A 82 8.72 19.97 18.85
N TYR A 83 9.84 20.32 18.22
CA TYR A 83 9.87 20.84 16.86
C TYR A 83 9.33 19.81 15.85
N HIS A 84 9.76 18.55 15.91
CA HIS A 84 9.28 17.51 15.02
C HIS A 84 7.80 17.18 15.25
N ALA A 85 7.34 17.17 16.52
CA ALA A 85 5.94 17.01 16.87
C ALA A 85 5.09 18.13 16.27
N ALA A 86 5.47 19.40 16.51
CA ALA A 86 4.78 20.56 15.98
C ALA A 86 4.74 20.54 14.45
N ARG A 87 5.89 20.27 13.80
CA ARG A 87 5.98 20.18 12.34
C ARG A 87 5.07 19.08 11.76
N ASN A 88 5.00 17.92 12.40
CA ASN A 88 4.16 16.83 11.93
C ASN A 88 2.66 17.14 12.13
N ILE A 89 2.26 17.61 13.31
CA ILE A 89 0.87 17.92 13.63
C ILE A 89 0.37 19.09 12.76
N LEU A 90 1.12 20.20 12.73
CA LEU A 90 0.74 21.39 11.96
C LEU A 90 0.84 21.13 10.45
N GLY A 91 1.90 20.46 10.00
CA GLY A 91 2.10 20.14 8.59
C GLY A 91 1.01 19.25 8.02
N GLN A 92 0.53 18.25 8.78
CA GLN A 92 -0.59 17.41 8.35
C GLN A 92 -1.91 18.20 8.28
N ARG A 93 -2.19 19.06 9.27
CA ARG A 93 -3.41 19.89 9.27
C ARG A 93 -3.41 20.90 8.13
N LEU A 94 -2.28 21.55 7.88
CA LEU A 94 -2.11 22.49 6.77
C LEU A 94 -2.30 21.78 5.42
N LYS A 95 -1.64 20.63 5.22
CA LYS A 95 -1.81 19.82 3.99
C LYS A 95 -3.26 19.40 3.76
N ARG A 96 -3.98 18.99 4.81
CA ARG A 96 -5.40 18.66 4.72
C ARG A 96 -6.24 19.88 4.36
N GLY A 97 -6.03 21.02 5.03
CA GLY A 97 -6.76 22.26 4.73
C GLY A 97 -6.52 22.75 3.31
N VAL A 98 -5.26 22.75 2.85
CA VAL A 98 -4.91 23.09 1.46
C VAL A 98 -5.55 22.12 0.47
N LYS A 99 -5.53 20.80 0.74
CA LYS A 99 -6.19 19.81 -0.11
C LYS A 99 -7.70 20.07 -0.21
N THR A 100 -8.37 20.30 0.91
CA THR A 100 -9.80 20.61 0.95
C THR A 100 -10.11 21.89 0.16
N LEU A 101 -9.35 22.97 0.38
CA LEU A 101 -9.53 24.23 -0.36
C LEU A 101 -9.32 24.06 -1.87
N LEU A 102 -8.30 23.30 -2.29
CA LEU A 102 -8.04 23.03 -3.71
C LEU A 102 -9.14 22.18 -4.36
N GLN A 103 -9.73 21.24 -3.61
CA GLN A 103 -10.87 20.45 -4.06
C GLN A 103 -12.14 21.31 -4.18
N THR A 104 -12.42 22.17 -3.19
CA THR A 104 -13.55 23.10 -3.22
C THR A 104 -13.40 24.16 -4.32
N ALA A 105 -12.16 24.59 -4.62
CA ALA A 105 -11.86 25.54 -5.69
C ALA A 105 -11.80 24.92 -7.09
N GLY A 106 -12.06 23.61 -7.25
CA GLY A 106 -12.10 22.94 -8.56
C GLY A 106 -10.76 22.82 -9.29
N LEU A 107 -9.65 23.10 -8.61
CA LEU A 107 -8.29 23.14 -9.19
C LEU A 107 -7.58 21.78 -9.24
N ARG A 108 -8.24 20.70 -8.81
CA ARG A 108 -7.68 19.35 -8.83
C ARG A 108 -8.79 18.31 -9.06
N LYS A 109 -8.78 17.65 -10.23
CA LYS A 109 -9.52 16.41 -10.48
C LYS A 109 -8.88 15.25 -9.72
#